data_AF-A0A316GM31-F1
#
_entry.id   AF-A0A316GM31-F1
#
_cell.length_a   1.000
_cell.length_b   1.000
_cell.length_c   1.000
_cell.angle_alpha   90.00
_cell.angle_beta   90.00
_cell.angle_gamma   90.00
#
_symmetry.space_group_name_H-M   'P 1'
#
loop_
_entity.id
_entity.type
_entity.pdbx_description
1 polymer ?
#
loop_
_entity_poly.entity_id
_entity_poly.type
_entity_poly.pdbx_seq_one_letter_code
_entity_poly.pdbx_strand_id
1 'polypeptide(L)'
;MTRSVSITGLVLPVALLFIGAYFTFTAVQGNYGLFQRVQITAEADRLDLQLAALQAEVERMETLTRRLSDDFLDLDLLDEQARAVLGYVRANEIILP
;
A
#
# COMPACT_ATOMS: atom_id res chain seq x y z
N MET A 1 -70.85 18.84 -12.88
CA MET A 1 -70.44 17.64 -12.10
C MET A 1 -68.99 17.83 -11.66
N THR A 2 -68.76 18.35 -10.45
CA THR A 2 -67.42 18.53 -9.87
C THR A 2 -67.01 17.22 -9.19
N ARG A 3 -66.12 16.45 -9.83
CA ARG A 3 -65.50 15.28 -9.20
C ARG A 3 -64.63 15.76 -8.04
N SER A 4 -65.04 15.49 -6.81
CA SER A 4 -64.18 15.65 -5.64
C SER A 4 -63.03 14.65 -5.76
N VAL A 5 -61.82 15.14 -5.96
CA VAL A 5 -60.62 14.30 -5.95
C VAL A 5 -60.54 13.65 -4.57
N SER A 6 -60.60 12.32 -4.52
CA SER A 6 -60.44 11.57 -3.27
C SER A 6 -59.05 11.86 -2.72
N ILE A 7 -58.97 12.35 -1.48
CA ILE A 7 -57.70 12.66 -0.79
C ILE A 7 -56.77 11.44 -0.83
N THR A 8 -57.32 10.24 -0.65
CA THR A 8 -56.61 8.96 -0.76
C THR A 8 -56.01 8.75 -2.15
N GLY A 9 -56.70 9.18 -3.21
CA GLY A 9 -56.24 9.08 -4.60
C GLY A 9 -55.08 10.02 -4.94
N LEU A 10 -54.84 11.07 -4.16
CA LEU A 10 -53.70 11.97 -4.32
C LEU A 10 -52.53 11.60 -3.39
N VAL A 11 -52.84 11.21 -2.15
CA VAL A 11 -51.82 10.89 -1.14
C VAL A 11 -51.02 9.64 -1.52
N LEU A 12 -51.67 8.60 -2.01
CA LEU A 12 -51.01 7.34 -2.35
C LEU A 12 -49.96 7.48 -3.47
N PRO A 13 -50.24 8.10 -4.63
CA PRO A 13 -49.24 8.28 -5.68
C PRO A 13 -48.11 9.23 -5.24
N VAL A 14 -48.41 10.26 -4.45
CA VAL A 14 -47.38 11.17 -3.92
C VAL A 14 -46.44 10.44 -2.96
N ALA A 15 -46.97 9.62 -2.06
CA ALA A 15 -46.17 8.80 -1.16
C ALA A 15 -45.27 7.80 -1.92
N LEU A 16 -45.82 7.13 -2.95
CA LEU A 16 -45.04 6.23 -3.81
C LEU A 16 -43.92 6.97 -4.56
N LEU A 17 -44.18 8.20 -5.00
CA LEU A 17 -43.17 9.03 -5.67
C LEU A 17 -42.03 9.41 -4.71
N PHE A 18 -42.35 9.79 -3.47
CA PHE A 18 -41.33 10.05 -2.44
C PHE A 18 -40.51 8.81 -2.09
N ILE A 19 -41.16 7.65 -1.98
CA ILE A 19 -40.46 6.37 -1.74
C ILE A 19 -39.51 6.07 -2.91
N GLY A 20 -39.97 6.19 -4.16
CA GLY A 20 -39.13 5.97 -5.35
C GLY A 20 -37.96 6.95 -5.44
N ALA A 21 -38.17 8.22 -5.08
CA ALA A 21 -37.11 9.22 -5.00
C ALA A 21 -36.09 8.88 -3.91
N TYR A 22 -36.54 8.46 -2.72
CA TYR A 22 -35.66 8.02 -1.64
C TYR A 22 -34.80 6.82 -2.04
N PHE A 23 -35.38 5.81 -2.70
CA PHE A 23 -34.62 4.66 -3.21
C PHE A 23 -33.61 5.07 -4.28
N THR A 24 -33.99 5.94 -5.22
CA THR A 24 -33.09 6.43 -6.27
C THR A 24 -31.93 7.22 -5.67
N PHE A 25 -32.21 8.11 -4.72
CA PHE A 25 -31.20 8.88 -3.99
C PHE A 25 -30.25 7.96 -3.21
N THR A 26 -30.79 6.99 -2.49
CA THR A 26 -29.99 6.03 -1.70
C THR A 26 -29.20 5.06 -2.58
N ALA A 27 -29.68 4.72 -3.78
CA ALA A 27 -28.92 3.93 -4.74
C ALA A 27 -27.72 4.70 -5.31
N VAL A 28 -27.86 6.02 -5.50
CA VAL A 28 -26.78 6.88 -6.00
C VAL A 28 -25.78 7.25 -4.90
N GLN A 29 -26.24 7.55 -3.68
CA GLN A 29 -25.40 8.00 -2.56
C GLN A 29 -25.02 6.92 -1.55
N GLY A 30 -25.63 5.73 -1.60
CA GLY A 30 -25.40 4.68 -0.61
C GLY A 30 -24.02 4.03 -0.75
N ASN A 31 -23.53 3.44 0.33
CA ASN A 31 -22.25 2.71 0.43
C ASN A 31 -22.01 1.61 -0.64
N TYR A 32 -23.02 1.25 -1.44
CA TYR A 32 -22.92 0.27 -2.53
C TYR A 32 -22.97 0.92 -3.94
N GLY A 33 -23.00 2.25 -4.00
CA GLY A 33 -22.97 3.00 -5.25
C GLY A 33 -21.63 2.85 -5.98
N LEU A 34 -21.63 3.12 -7.28
CA LEU A 34 -20.47 3.02 -8.18
C LEU A 34 -19.22 3.74 -7.61
N PHE A 35 -19.41 4.81 -6.85
CA PHE A 35 -18.35 5.57 -6.17
C PHE A 35 -17.54 4.75 -5.15
N GLN A 36 -18.17 3.87 -4.38
CA GLN A 36 -17.45 3.06 -3.40
C GLN A 36 -16.50 2.08 -4.09
N ARG A 37 -16.93 1.50 -5.23
CA ARG A 37 -16.05 0.62 -6.02
C ARG A 37 -14.84 1.37 -6.56
N VAL A 38 -15.03 2.57 -7.09
CA VAL A 38 -13.92 3.40 -7.60
C VAL A 38 -12.93 3.75 -6.49
N GLN A 39 -13.42 4.11 -5.29
CA GLN A 39 -12.55 4.41 -4.15
C GLN A 39 -11.80 3.16 -3.67
N ILE A 40 -12.47 2.02 -3.55
CA ILE A 40 -11.84 0.77 -3.12
C ILE A 40 -10.76 0.33 -4.12
N THR A 41 -11.04 0.42 -5.44
CA THR A 41 -10.04 0.07 -6.46
C THR A 41 -8.85 1.01 -6.42
N ALA A 42 -9.08 2.32 -6.30
CA ALA A 42 -7.98 3.29 -6.19
C ALA A 42 -7.11 3.07 -4.93
N GLU A 43 -7.73 2.70 -3.80
CA GLU A 43 -7.00 2.38 -2.58
C GLU A 43 -6.23 1.05 -2.70
N ALA A 44 -6.82 0.04 -3.37
CA ALA A 44 -6.13 -1.21 -3.66
C ALA A 44 -4.89 -0.98 -4.54
N ASP A 45 -5.03 -0.22 -5.63
CA ASP A 45 -3.90 0.13 -6.52
C ASP A 45 -2.79 0.87 -5.75
N ARG A 46 -3.16 1.76 -4.83
CA ARG A 46 -2.21 2.48 -3.97
C ARG A 46 -1.47 1.54 -3.02
N LEU A 47 -2.17 0.60 -2.41
CA LEU A 47 -1.59 -0.38 -1.49
C LEU A 47 -0.66 -1.34 -2.22
N ASP A 48 -1.01 -1.76 -3.44
CA ASP A 48 -0.17 -2.62 -4.27
C ASP A 48 1.17 -1.94 -4.61
N LEU A 49 1.15 -0.64 -4.94
CA LEU A 49 2.38 0.13 -5.16
C LEU A 49 3.26 0.22 -3.90
N GLN A 50 2.65 0.40 -2.73
CA GLN A 50 3.39 0.43 -1.46
C GLN A 50 3.99 -0.93 -1.12
N LEU A 51 3.23 -2.00 -1.36
CA LEU A 51 3.67 -3.37 -1.15
C LEU A 51 4.86 -3.69 -2.06
N ALA A 52 4.79 -3.33 -3.35
CA ALA A 52 5.89 -3.53 -4.28
C ALA A 52 7.16 -2.77 -3.86
N ALA A 53 7.01 -1.53 -3.39
CA ALA A 53 8.14 -0.74 -2.89
C ALA A 53 8.77 -1.37 -1.63
N LEU A 54 7.94 -1.88 -0.71
CA LEU A 54 8.41 -2.52 0.51
C LEU A 54 9.09 -3.87 0.23
N GLN A 55 8.56 -4.65 -0.71
CA GLN A 55 9.19 -5.89 -1.17
C GLN A 55 10.57 -5.64 -1.77
N ALA A 56 10.70 -4.61 -2.62
CA ALA A 56 12.00 -4.23 -3.18
C ALA A 56 13.02 -3.84 -2.08
N GLU A 57 12.55 -3.18 -1.02
CA GLU A 57 13.40 -2.84 0.13
C GLU A 57 13.83 -4.08 0.92
N VAL A 58 12.91 -5.02 1.14
CA VAL A 58 13.22 -6.31 1.79
C VAL A 58 14.27 -7.07 0.97
N GLU A 59 14.07 -7.22 -0.34
CA GLU A 59 15.04 -7.90 -1.23
C GLU A 59 16.42 -7.24 -1.20
N ARG A 60 16.46 -5.90 -1.15
CA ARG A 60 17.71 -5.15 -0.99
C ARG A 60 18.39 -5.46 0.33
N MET A 61 17.65 -5.44 1.43
CA MET A 61 18.20 -5.76 2.76
C MET A 61 18.66 -7.23 2.85
N GLU A 62 17.91 -8.17 2.29
CA GLU A 62 18.29 -9.58 2.24
C GLU A 62 19.59 -9.77 1.44
N THR A 63 19.74 -9.07 0.32
CA THR A 63 20.98 -9.08 -0.47
C THR A 63 22.15 -8.54 0.31
N LEU A 64 21.98 -7.41 1.02
CA LEU A 64 23.03 -6.84 1.87
C LEU A 64 23.40 -7.76 3.04
N THR A 65 22.40 -8.34 3.69
CA THR A 65 22.59 -9.29 4.79
C THR A 65 23.31 -10.52 4.30
N ARG A 66 22.96 -11.04 3.12
CA ARG A 66 23.65 -12.17 2.49
C ARG A 66 25.10 -11.83 2.16
N ARG A 67 25.39 -10.61 1.71
CA ARG A 67 26.77 -10.14 1.46
C ARG A 67 27.59 -9.94 2.73
N LEU A 68 26.93 -9.66 3.85
CA LEU A 68 27.55 -9.53 5.18
C LEU A 68 27.60 -10.86 5.95
N SER A 69 26.93 -11.90 5.46
CA SER A 69 26.90 -13.24 6.03
C SER A 69 28.21 -13.98 5.73
N ASP A 70 28.67 -14.77 6.71
CA ASP A 70 29.98 -15.45 6.77
C ASP A 70 30.43 -16.23 5.51
N ASP A 71 29.53 -16.68 4.64
CA ASP A 71 29.89 -17.39 3.39
C ASP A 71 30.48 -16.48 2.29
N PHE A 72 30.35 -15.14 2.41
CA PHE A 72 30.93 -14.15 1.49
C PHE A 72 31.72 -13.04 2.20
N LEU A 73 31.81 -13.09 3.53
CA LEU A 73 32.60 -12.16 4.32
C LEU A 73 34.07 -12.60 4.28
N ASP A 74 34.80 -12.14 3.26
CA ASP A 74 36.21 -12.45 3.12
C ASP A 74 36.99 -11.79 4.26
N LEU A 75 37.29 -12.58 5.30
CA LEU A 75 38.04 -12.15 6.48
C LEU A 75 39.40 -11.59 6.09
N ASP A 76 39.97 -12.03 4.95
CA ASP A 76 41.21 -11.49 4.41
C ASP A 76 41.02 -10.05 3.89
N LEU A 77 39.88 -9.73 3.26
CA LEU A 77 39.57 -8.34 2.84
C LEU A 77 39.27 -7.42 4.03
N LEU A 78 38.70 -7.95 5.11
CA LEU A 78 38.53 -7.22 6.37
C LEU A 78 39.87 -6.94 7.06
N ASP A 79 40.80 -7.90 7.06
CA ASP A 79 42.15 -7.74 7.60
C ASP A 79 42.96 -6.73 6.76
N GLU A 80 42.86 -6.79 5.43
CA GLU A 80 43.47 -5.82 4.52
C GLU A 80 42.88 -4.41 4.73
N GLN A 81 41.56 -4.26 4.85
CA GLN A 81 40.96 -2.95 5.17
C GLN A 81 41.29 -2.46 6.58
N ALA A 82 41.41 -3.35 7.57
CA ALA A 82 41.87 -3.00 8.90
C ALA A 82 43.34 -2.55 8.87
N ARG A 83 44.21 -3.19 8.09
CA ARG A 83 45.60 -2.76 7.85
C ARG A 83 45.66 -1.40 7.16
N ALA A 84 44.89 -1.21 6.10
CA ALA A 84 44.91 0.01 5.29
C ALA A 84 44.34 1.23 6.04
N VAL A 85 43.29 1.05 6.85
CA VAL A 85 42.60 2.15 7.56
C VAL A 85 43.15 2.37 8.96
N LEU A 86 43.47 1.31 9.71
CA LEU A 86 43.92 1.40 11.11
C LEU A 86 45.44 1.26 11.26
N GLY A 87 46.19 0.99 10.18
CA GLY A 87 47.64 0.82 10.24
C GLY A 87 48.07 -0.40 11.05
N TYR A 88 47.24 -1.45 11.09
CA TYR A 88 47.46 -2.61 11.96
C TYR A 88 48.59 -3.51 11.44
N VAL A 89 49.83 -3.22 11.83
CA VAL A 89 50.99 -4.08 11.58
C VAL A 89 51.21 -4.96 12.82
N ARG A 90 51.16 -6.29 12.67
CA ARG A 90 51.68 -7.19 13.71
C ARG A 90 53.16 -6.85 13.92
N ALA A 91 53.60 -6.77 15.17
CA ALA A 91 54.94 -6.35 15.58
C ALA A 91 56.11 -7.23 15.05
N ASN A 92 55.86 -8.13 14.10
CA ASN A 92 56.69 -9.28 13.76
C ASN A 92 56.98 -9.38 12.23
N GLU A 93 56.47 -8.48 11.38
CA GLU A 93 56.69 -8.54 9.92
C GLU A 93 57.83 -7.60 9.47
N ILE A 94 58.82 -8.15 8.79
CA ILE A 94 59.97 -7.44 8.20
C ILE A 94 59.66 -7.17 6.73
N ILE A 95 59.65 -5.90 6.35
CA ILE A 95 59.55 -5.48 4.94
C ILE A 95 60.95 -5.62 4.31
N LEU A 96 61.07 -6.51 3.33
CA LEU A 96 62.25 -6.56 2.44
C LEU A 96 62.01 -5.63 1.23
N PRO A 97 63.00 -4.81 0.84
CA PRO A 97 62.86 -3.74 -0.16
C PRO A 97 62.71 -4.24 -1.60
#